data_AF-A0A654KHI3-F1
#
_entry.id   AF-A0A654KHI3-F1
#
_cell.length_a   1.000
_cell.length_b   1.000
_cell.length_c   1.000
_cell.angle_alpha   90.00
_cell.angle_beta   90.00
_cell.angle_gamma   90.00
#
_symmetry.space_group_name_H-M   'P 1'
#
loop_
_entity.id
_entity.type
_entity.pdbx_description
1 polymer ?
#
loop_
_entity_poly.entity_id
_entity_poly.type
_entity_poly.pdbx_seq_one_letter_code
_entity_poly.pdbx_strand_id
1 'polypeptide(L)' 'MEVLKIYLTDEERKALVNDTAEIIAQKESFKAYDAGDIETAWKWFARAELSNGGLKIIKKLCGEEFMIKHGFPLSLPE' A
#
# COMPACT_ATOMS: atom_id res chain seq x y z
N MET A 1 -11.27 -5.78 9.69
CA MET A 1 -10.53 -5.41 8.46
C MET A 1 -11.13 -4.14 7.92
N GLU A 2 -10.36 -3.06 7.85
CA GLU A 2 -10.81 -1.81 7.23
C GLU A 2 -10.94 -2.04 5.71
N VAL A 3 -12.12 -1.78 5.15
CA VAL A 3 -12.36 -1.87 3.70
C VAL A 3 -11.80 -0.61 3.07
N LEU A 4 -10.67 -0.73 2.35
CA LEU A 4 -10.08 0.42 1.65
C LEU A 4 -10.93 0.76 0.43
N LYS A 5 -11.06 2.06 0.18
CA LYS A 5 -11.67 2.54 -1.06
C LYS A 5 -10.84 2.04 -2.24
N ILE A 6 -11.53 1.51 -3.23
CA ILE A 6 -10.92 0.91 -4.39
C ILE A 6 -10.97 1.90 -5.55
N TYR A 7 -9.82 2.07 -6.20
CA TYR A 7 -9.62 3.06 -7.24
C TYR A 7 -9.43 2.42 -8.62
N LEU A 8 -8.94 1.17 -8.70
CA LEU A 8 -8.94 0.46 -9.97
C LEU A 8 -10.38 0.14 -10.39
N THR A 9 -10.66 0.38 -11.67
CA THR A 9 -11.89 -0.05 -12.30
C THR A 9 -11.95 -1.58 -12.38
N ASP A 10 -13.16 -2.13 -12.57
CA ASP A 10 -13.33 -3.57 -12.77
C ASP A 10 -12.53 -4.09 -13.97
N GLU A 11 -12.32 -3.28 -15.02
CA GLU A 11 -11.51 -3.66 -16.17
C GLU A 11 -10.01 -3.73 -15.83
N GLU A 12 -9.48 -2.75 -15.10
CA GLU A 12 -8.09 -2.78 -14.66
C GLU A 12 -7.83 -3.92 -13.65
N ARG A 13 -8.80 -4.21 -12.78
CA ARG A 13 -8.72 -5.37 -11.87
C ARG A 13 -8.79 -6.70 -12.59
N LYS A 14 -9.60 -6.83 -13.66
CA LYS A 14 -9.61 -8.03 -14.51
C LYS A 14 -8.30 -8.24 -15.24
N ALA A 15 -7.64 -7.16 -15.69
CA ALA A 15 -6.31 -7.24 -16.30
C ALA A 15 -5.23 -7.74 -15.32
N LEU A 16 -5.46 -7.56 -14.02
CA LEU A 16 -4.58 -7.97 -12.91
C LEU A 16 -4.95 -9.32 -12.28
N VAL A 17 -5.90 -10.06 -12.86
CA VAL A 17 -6.42 -11.29 -12.24
C VAL A 17 -5.35 -12.37 -12.03
N ASN A 18 -4.23 -12.28 -12.77
CA ASN A 18 -3.09 -13.20 -12.66
C ASN A 18 -1.91 -12.59 -11.88
N ASP A 19 -2.02 -11.36 -11.40
CA ASP A 19 -0.98 -10.68 -10.62
C ASP A 19 -1.09 -11.01 -9.13
N THR A 20 -0.01 -10.72 -8.40
CA THR A 20 0.04 -10.91 -6.95
C THR A 20 -0.79 -9.83 -6.24
N ALA A 21 -1.27 -10.15 -5.03
CA ALA A 21 -1.95 -9.18 -4.16
C ALA A 21 -1.08 -7.93 -3.90
N GLU A 22 0.24 -8.10 -3.87
CA GLU A 22 1.22 -7.02 -3.79
C GLU A 22 1.10 -6.05 -4.98
N ILE A 23 1.12 -6.55 -6.22
CA ILE A 23 1.05 -5.72 -7.43
C ILE A 23 -0.29 -4.98 -7.48
N ILE A 24 -1.38 -5.65 -7.08
CA ILE A 24 -2.71 -5.02 -6.99
C ILE A 24 -2.67 -3.87 -5.97
N ALA A 25 -2.10 -4.09 -4.78
CA ALA A 25 -1.98 -3.07 -3.76
C ALA A 25 -1.11 -1.88 -4.19
N GLN A 26 -0.02 -2.11 -4.93
CA GLN A 26 0.77 -1.01 -5.51
C GLN A 26 -0.05 -0.19 -6.52
N LYS A 27 -0.78 -0.83 -7.44
CA LYS A 27 -1.58 -0.12 -8.43
C LYS A 27 -2.74 0.66 -7.82
N GLU A 28 -3.42 0.08 -6.82
CA GLU A 28 -4.43 0.78 -6.03
C GLU A 28 -3.84 2.01 -5.32
N SER A 29 -2.64 1.86 -4.74
CA SER A 29 -1.92 2.97 -4.13
C SER A 29 -1.65 4.10 -5.13
N PHE A 30 -1.16 3.77 -6.34
CA PHE A 30 -0.88 4.78 -7.36
C PHE A 30 -2.15 5.49 -7.83
N LYS A 31 -3.26 4.77 -8.03
CA LYS A 31 -4.53 5.39 -8.45
C LYS A 31 -5.16 6.23 -7.36
N ALA A 32 -5.07 5.81 -6.10
CA ALA A 32 -5.49 6.61 -4.96
C ALA A 32 -4.68 7.92 -4.87
N TYR A 33 -3.37 7.84 -5.10
CA TYR A 33 -2.48 9.01 -5.13
C TYR A 33 -2.84 9.96 -6.27
N ASP A 34 -3.06 9.44 -7.49
CA ASP A 34 -3.47 10.22 -8.67
C ASP A 34 -4.82 10.93 -8.45
N ALA A 35 -5.76 10.27 -7.76
CA ALA A 35 -7.04 10.85 -7.34
C ALA A 35 -6.93 11.85 -6.19
N GLY A 36 -5.72 12.11 -5.66
CA GLY A 36 -5.46 13.02 -4.55
C GLY A 36 -5.79 12.44 -3.17
N ASP A 37 -6.15 11.16 -3.06
CA ASP A 37 -6.42 10.47 -1.80
C ASP A 37 -5.14 9.83 -1.25
N ILE A 38 -4.28 10.70 -0.72
CA ILE A 38 -2.97 10.32 -0.17
C ILE A 38 -3.10 9.34 1.01
N GLU A 39 -4.14 9.49 1.83
CA GLU A 39 -4.35 8.59 2.98
C GLU A 39 -4.65 7.16 2.50
N THR A 40 -5.57 7.00 1.56
CA THR A 40 -5.88 5.68 1.01
C THR A 40 -4.70 5.12 0.20
N ALA A 41 -3.93 5.97 -0.48
CA ALA A 41 -2.71 5.55 -1.16
C ALA A 41 -1.73 4.87 -0.19
N TRP A 42 -1.42 5.51 0.94
CA TRP A 42 -0.52 4.92 1.92
C TRP A 42 -1.05 3.65 2.56
N LYS A 43 -2.36 3.57 2.82
CA LYS A 43 -2.99 2.34 3.34
C LYS A 43 -2.93 1.18 2.34
N TRP A 44 -3.06 1.46 1.04
CA TRP A 44 -2.83 0.46 0.00
C TRP A 44 -1.36 0.07 -0.11
N PHE A 45 -0.46 1.04 -0.05
CA PHE A 45 0.98 0.79 -0.09
C PHE A 45 1.46 -0.07 1.07
N ALA A 46 0.88 0.09 2.26
CA ALA A 46 1.16 -0.76 3.42
C ALA A 46 0.79 -2.24 3.21
N ARG A 47 -0.16 -2.53 2.30
CA ARG A 47 -0.57 -3.90 1.94
C ARG A 47 0.30 -4.53 0.85
N ALA A 48 1.14 -3.74 0.19
CA ALA A 48 1.98 -4.21 -0.91
C ALA A 48 3.25 -4.94 -0.43
N GLU A 49 3.15 -5.73 0.64
CA GLU A 49 4.21 -6.56 1.25
C GLU A 49 5.64 -6.06 1.00
N LEU A 50 5.90 -4.81 1.41
CA LEU A 50 7.16 -4.14 1.11
C LEU A 50 8.35 -4.93 1.65
N SER A 51 9.40 -5.02 0.83
CA SER A 51 10.68 -5.57 1.28
C SER A 51 11.21 -4.85 2.52
N ASN A 52 12.05 -5.54 3.28
CA ASN A 52 12.70 -5.02 4.48
C ASN A 52 13.43 -3.69 4.24
N GLY A 53 14.02 -3.53 3.05
CA GLY A 53 14.64 -2.28 2.62
C GLY A 53 13.63 -1.15 2.46
N GLY A 54 12.47 -1.43 1.85
CA GLY A 54 11.36 -0.49 1.71
C GLY A 54 10.84 0.00 3.06
N LEU A 55 10.58 -0.92 4.00
CA LEU A 55 10.12 -0.58 5.34
C LEU A 55 11.13 0.29 6.11
N LYS A 56 12.44 0.00 6.00
CA LYS A 56 13.50 0.84 6.60
C LYS A 56 13.51 2.26 6.01
N ILE A 57 13.30 2.40 4.71
CA ILE A 57 13.22 3.71 4.05
C ILE A 57 12.00 4.48 4.56
N ILE A 58 10.82 3.85 4.60
CA ILE A 58 9.59 4.49 5.11
C ILE A 58 9.76 4.91 6.58
N LYS A 59 10.31 4.05 7.44
CA LYS A 59 10.59 4.39 8.84
C LYS A 59 11.52 5.60 8.96
N LYS A 60 12.57 5.66 8.12
CA LYS A 60 13.54 6.76 8.13
C LYS A 60 12.95 8.08 7.65
N LEU A 61 12.06 8.05 6.65
CA LEU A 61 11.49 9.26 6.04
C LEU A 61 10.26 9.78 6.78
N CYS A 62 9.38 8.89 7.24
CA CYS A 62 8.07 9.25 7.78
C CYS A 62 7.93 9.01 9.29
N GLY A 63 8.83 8.22 9.89
CA GLY A 63 8.80 7.86 11.29
C GLY A 63 7.85 6.70 11.63
N GLU A 64 7.94 6.22 12.87
CA GLU A 64 7.19 5.04 13.33
C GLU A 64 5.70 5.33 13.53
N GLU A 65 5.34 6.53 13.99
CA GLU A 65 3.94 6.94 14.16
C GLU A 65 3.19 6.91 12.82
N PHE A 66 3.86 7.32 11.74
CA PHE A 66 3.32 7.24 10.39
C PHE A 66 3.05 5.80 9.97
N MET A 67 4.00 4.90 10.27
CA MET A 67 3.87 3.48 9.97
C MET A 67 2.68 2.86 10.71
N ILE A 68 2.53 3.14 12.01
CA ILE A 68 1.37 2.69 12.80
C ILE A 68 0.06 3.20 12.19
N LYS A 69 -0.01 4.50 11.89
CA LYS A 69 -1.22 5.15 11.39
C LYS A 69 -1.73 4.51 10.09
N HIS A 70 -0.84 4.11 9.19
CA HIS A 70 -1.21 3.58 7.88
C HIS A 70 -1.13 2.04 7.79
N GLY A 71 -0.78 1.37 8.90
CA GLY A 71 -0.78 -0.09 9.00
C GLY A 71 0.48 -0.76 8.42
N PHE A 72 1.60 -0.05 8.34
CA PHE A 72 2.87 -0.66 7.97
C PHE A 72 3.41 -1.53 9.12
N PRO A 73 4.02 -2.70 8.82
CA PRO A 73 4.67 -3.51 9.82
C PRO A 73 5.88 -2.78 10.43
N LEU A 74 5.92 -2.68 11.76
CA LEU A 74 6.99 -1.98 12.50
C LEU A 74 8.26 -2.82 12.69
N SER A 75 8.16 -4.12 12.51
CA SER A 75 9.23 -5.06 12.81
C SER A 75 9.25 -6.14 11.74
N LEU A 76 10.46 -6.51 11.36
CA LEU A 76 10.72 -7.64 10.48
C LEU A 76 10.67 -8.91 11.33
N PRO A 77 10.13 -10.04 10.85
CA PRO A 77 10.54 -11.32 11.41
C PRO A 77 12.07 -11.44 11.21
N GLU A 78 12.78 -11.76 12.30
CA GLU A 78 14.22 -12.07 12.28
C GLU A 78 14.55 -13.22 11.31
#